data_AF-A0A099WAU8-F1
#
_entry.id   AF-A0A099WAU8-F1
#
_cell.length_a   1.000
_cell.length_b   1.000
_cell.length_c   1.000
_cell.angle_alpha   90.00
_cell.angle_beta   90.00
_cell.angle_gamma   90.00
#
_symmetry.space_group_name_H-M   'P 1'
#
loop_
_entity.id
_entity.type
_entity.pdbx_description
1 polymer ?
#
loop_
_entity_poly.entity_id
_entity_poly.type
_entity_poly.pdbx_seq_one_letter_code
_entity_poly.pdbx_strand_id
1 'polypeptide(L)'
;MGQTINIKLDELLNDFENPRHDIAVNEEDAVKKLIEKVGGENMLRLAEDIYTRGLIPSNEIVVIYNEDIGKYVVYEGNRRVAIMKILKDPEQFSFLKKTFLASIEKIKANNNPVINFEEIKCYVTNVDEALFIMERQHSGEDRGRGLKAWTPREKDIFKNRRNNSKTVPAMIDEKVREYYNNKDITQEMKYTNLGRIFNNRGVKKIIGISDEASLDKKSIDLILSLVSQVNKRAERDNTSVSRMLNRARDTEDLIIALIEESKSENDPKTPEEGDVSILKVKTHTIIEGTELTLKDLINEGLPVDKIKIFSDSNLVIRDKFVVLGDNHKGEYTIGFTLNTNNEDLHLKIEEKKVKKPDSFEIINHFVKVENGNSVNLHDFIKYSGDASDLRFHSTNLVIAKNGNVSATNAIGEYSVRINLPESSYSRIIELQIYEKKKPPITTDLRLQIDNDWLLVLDYGLAKEYDRKITSLLTELIDLNMLGLDNIEKFNSARHLLVLSLLEVCFLRYTYRTSGNLDGISEGGLHGKIMQVINKMAMDKVIDKGEKNQIKVLVNDNGYITTMNSIKHSYVLGDVYILKTVFSTLRCYIAYCINI
;
A
#
# COMPACT_ATOMS: atom_id res chain seq x y z
N MET A 1 9.57 -19.20 -23.65
CA MET A 1 9.12 -17.85 -24.03
C MET A 1 7.89 -18.02 -24.90
N GLY A 2 6.82 -17.28 -24.61
CA GLY A 2 5.64 -17.28 -25.48
C GLY A 2 5.91 -16.73 -26.87
N GLN A 3 4.93 -16.90 -27.77
CA GLN A 3 4.98 -16.46 -29.16
C GLN A 3 3.72 -15.71 -29.54
N THR A 4 3.84 -14.70 -30.40
CA THR A 4 2.69 -13.98 -30.94
C THR A 4 2.26 -14.62 -32.25
N ILE A 5 0.99 -15.05 -32.34
CA ILE A 5 0.38 -15.63 -33.54
C ILE A 5 -1.01 -15.03 -33.79
N ASN A 6 -1.53 -15.20 -35.01
CA ASN A 6 -2.91 -14.85 -35.34
C ASN A 6 -3.85 -16.02 -35.01
N ILE A 7 -4.92 -15.74 -34.29
CA ILE A 7 -5.92 -16.71 -33.83
C ILE A 7 -7.31 -16.23 -34.24
N LYS A 8 -8.19 -17.14 -34.66
CA LYS A 8 -9.58 -16.79 -34.97
C LYS A 8 -10.34 -16.45 -33.69
N LEU A 9 -11.26 -15.49 -33.74
CA LEU A 9 -12.05 -15.11 -32.58
C LEU A 9 -12.82 -16.29 -31.95
N ASP A 10 -13.29 -17.23 -32.76
CA ASP A 10 -14.09 -18.39 -32.30
C ASP A 10 -13.26 -19.44 -31.54
N GLU A 11 -11.94 -19.41 -31.74
CA GLU A 11 -10.97 -20.26 -31.04
C GLU A 11 -10.54 -19.66 -29.69
N LEU A 12 -10.90 -18.40 -29.42
CA LEU A 12 -10.68 -17.76 -28.13
C LEU A 12 -11.83 -18.08 -27.18
N LEU A 13 -11.52 -18.32 -25.91
CA LEU A 13 -12.50 -18.53 -24.83
C LEU A 13 -12.26 -17.50 -23.73
N ASN A 14 -13.31 -16.80 -23.32
CA ASN A 14 -13.22 -15.91 -22.16
C ASN A 14 -12.93 -16.74 -20.90
N ASP A 15 -12.02 -16.27 -20.05
CA ASP A 15 -11.67 -16.96 -18.81
C ASP A 15 -12.84 -16.94 -17.81
N PHE A 16 -13.25 -18.13 -17.39
CA PHE A 16 -14.37 -18.31 -16.46
C PHE A 16 -13.99 -17.94 -15.02
N GLU A 17 -12.70 -17.98 -14.68
CA GLU A 17 -12.17 -17.66 -13.35
C GLU A 17 -11.54 -16.26 -13.28
N ASN A 18 -11.95 -15.35 -14.18
CA ASN A 18 -11.38 -14.00 -14.22
C ASN A 18 -11.50 -13.31 -12.85
N PRO A 19 -10.40 -12.76 -12.28
CA PRO A 19 -10.42 -12.12 -10.95
C PRO A 19 -11.40 -10.94 -10.78
N ARG A 20 -12.03 -10.47 -11.87
CA ARG A 20 -13.02 -9.38 -11.85
C ARG A 20 -14.43 -9.82 -11.46
N HIS A 21 -14.76 -11.10 -11.56
CA HIS A 21 -16.10 -11.62 -11.29
C HIS A 21 -16.05 -12.99 -10.61
N ASP A 22 -17.18 -13.42 -10.05
CA ASP A 22 -17.34 -14.78 -9.56
C ASP A 22 -17.19 -15.80 -10.70
N ILE A 23 -16.78 -17.03 -10.38
CA ILE A 23 -16.56 -18.09 -11.37
C ILE A 23 -17.79 -18.23 -12.27
N ALA A 24 -17.57 -18.16 -13.58
CA ALA A 24 -18.62 -18.29 -14.59
C ALA A 24 -18.92 -19.76 -14.89
N VAL A 25 -20.19 -20.08 -15.14
CA VAL A 25 -20.60 -21.46 -15.47
C VAL A 25 -20.40 -21.80 -16.94
N ASN A 26 -20.38 -20.79 -17.81
CA ASN A 26 -20.14 -20.91 -19.23
C ASN A 26 -19.70 -19.55 -19.80
N GLU A 27 -19.42 -19.52 -21.11
CA GLU A 27 -18.96 -18.31 -21.80
C GLU A 27 -19.99 -17.17 -21.80
N GLU A 28 -21.28 -17.46 -21.99
CA GLU A 28 -22.33 -16.44 -21.95
C GLU A 28 -22.39 -15.77 -20.57
N ASP A 29 -22.28 -16.55 -19.50
CA ASP A 29 -22.23 -16.07 -18.13
C ASP A 29 -20.95 -15.27 -17.85
N ALA A 30 -19.79 -15.70 -18.37
CA ALA A 30 -18.53 -14.95 -18.24
C ALA A 30 -18.62 -13.58 -18.90
N VAL A 31 -19.16 -13.52 -20.12
CA VAL A 31 -19.37 -12.27 -20.86
C VAL A 31 -20.39 -11.37 -20.14
N LYS A 32 -21.49 -11.94 -19.63
CA LYS A 32 -22.49 -11.22 -18.84
C LYS A 32 -21.87 -10.57 -17.60
N LYS A 33 -21.15 -11.35 -16.79
CA LYS A 33 -20.48 -10.86 -15.58
C LYS A 33 -19.46 -9.78 -15.86
N LEU A 34 -18.70 -9.89 -16.96
CA LEU A 34 -17.78 -8.84 -17.41
C LEU A 34 -18.51 -7.53 -17.70
N ILE A 35 -19.66 -7.58 -18.39
CA ILE A 35 -20.45 -6.38 -18.69
C ILE A 35 -21.03 -5.76 -17.42
N GLU A 36 -21.58 -6.58 -16.52
CA GLU A 36 -22.16 -6.10 -15.25
C GLU A 36 -21.10 -5.44 -14.37
N LYS A 37 -19.89 -6.01 -14.32
CA LYS A 37 -18.78 -5.46 -13.52
C LYS A 37 -18.23 -4.16 -14.08
N VAL A 38 -18.11 -4.04 -15.41
CA VAL A 38 -17.48 -2.89 -16.09
C VAL A 38 -18.47 -1.74 -16.33
N GLY A 39 -19.75 -2.08 -16.48
CA GLY A 39 -20.82 -1.19 -16.89
C GLY A 39 -21.01 -1.17 -18.40
N GLY A 40 -22.26 -1.31 -18.86
CA GLY A 40 -22.61 -1.41 -20.27
C GLY A 40 -22.17 -0.21 -21.12
N GLU A 41 -22.24 1.01 -20.59
CA GLU A 41 -21.79 2.21 -21.31
C GLU A 41 -20.28 2.17 -21.61
N ASN A 42 -19.46 1.68 -20.67
CA ASN A 42 -18.02 1.54 -20.88
C ASN A 42 -17.70 0.44 -21.89
N MET A 43 -18.48 -0.65 -21.90
CA MET A 43 -18.35 -1.71 -22.89
C MET A 43 -18.74 -1.22 -24.30
N LEU A 44 -19.76 -0.37 -24.43
CA LEU A 44 -20.13 0.25 -25.72
C LEU A 44 -19.04 1.20 -26.25
N ARG A 45 -18.43 2.01 -25.37
CA ARG A 45 -17.26 2.84 -25.75
C ARG A 45 -16.09 1.98 -26.24
N LEU A 46 -15.83 0.86 -25.59
CA LEU A 46 -14.80 -0.10 -26.02
C LEU A 46 -15.17 -0.75 -27.35
N ALA A 47 -16.44 -1.07 -27.57
CA ALA A 47 -16.93 -1.62 -28.83
C ALA A 47 -16.69 -0.66 -30.00
N GLU A 48 -17.05 0.60 -29.83
CA GLU A 48 -16.85 1.64 -30.84
C GLU A 48 -15.37 1.87 -31.14
N ASP A 49 -14.50 1.92 -30.12
CA ASP A 49 -13.06 2.10 -30.29
C ASP A 49 -12.42 0.90 -31.03
N ILE A 50 -12.75 -0.34 -30.64
CA ILE A 50 -12.24 -1.54 -31.34
C ILE A 50 -12.76 -1.61 -32.78
N TYR A 51 -14.03 -1.30 -33.01
CA TYR A 51 -14.62 -1.37 -34.35
C TYR A 51 -14.01 -0.33 -35.29
N THR A 52 -13.74 0.89 -34.80
CA THR A 52 -13.24 2.01 -35.60
C THR A 52 -11.71 2.14 -35.66
N ARG A 53 -10.98 1.59 -34.69
CA ARG A 53 -9.52 1.74 -34.56
C ARG A 53 -8.76 0.44 -34.38
N GLY A 54 -9.45 -0.68 -34.20
CA GLY A 54 -8.84 -1.97 -33.93
C GLY A 54 -8.26 -2.09 -32.52
N LEU A 55 -7.46 -3.14 -32.31
CA LEU A 55 -6.76 -3.40 -31.05
C LEU A 55 -5.46 -2.59 -30.97
N ILE A 56 -5.06 -2.21 -29.76
CA ILE A 56 -3.78 -1.51 -29.52
C ILE A 56 -2.62 -2.49 -29.74
N PRO A 57 -1.71 -2.28 -30.71
CA PRO A 57 -0.65 -3.24 -31.04
C PRO A 57 0.34 -3.47 -29.89
N SER A 58 0.57 -2.47 -29.04
CA SER A 58 1.48 -2.57 -27.88
C SER A 58 0.85 -3.21 -26.65
N ASN A 59 -0.40 -3.66 -26.73
CA ASN A 59 -1.12 -4.34 -25.67
C ASN A 59 -1.80 -5.57 -26.27
N GLU A 60 -1.04 -6.64 -26.47
CA GLU A 60 -1.54 -7.87 -27.07
C GLU A 60 -2.51 -8.61 -26.12
N ILE A 61 -3.40 -9.42 -26.68
CA ILE A 61 -4.26 -10.32 -25.90
C ILE A 61 -3.40 -11.52 -25.49
N VAL A 62 -3.40 -11.90 -24.21
CA VAL A 62 -2.59 -13.02 -23.71
C VAL A 62 -3.47 -14.24 -23.50
N VAL A 63 -3.05 -15.37 -24.05
CA VAL A 63 -3.83 -16.60 -24.06
C VAL A 63 -2.97 -17.83 -23.73
N ILE A 64 -3.65 -18.88 -23.28
CA ILE A 64 -3.08 -20.21 -23.07
C ILE A 64 -3.96 -21.21 -23.81
N TYR A 65 -3.36 -22.11 -24.57
CA TYR A 65 -4.11 -23.20 -25.19
C TYR A 65 -4.51 -24.23 -24.12
N ASN A 66 -5.81 -24.52 -24.03
CA ASN A 66 -6.33 -25.59 -23.19
C ASN A 66 -6.66 -26.78 -24.10
N GLU A 67 -5.91 -27.88 -23.94
CA GLU A 67 -6.04 -29.09 -24.77
C GLU A 67 -7.38 -29.80 -24.57
N ASP A 68 -7.91 -29.82 -23.34
CA ASP A 68 -9.18 -30.48 -23.01
C ASP A 68 -10.38 -29.79 -23.68
N ILE A 69 -10.34 -28.46 -23.74
CA ILE A 69 -11.39 -27.63 -24.36
C ILE A 69 -11.14 -27.45 -25.86
N GLY A 70 -9.89 -27.63 -26.32
CA GLY A 70 -9.47 -27.38 -27.69
C GLY A 70 -9.50 -25.89 -28.09
N LYS A 71 -9.41 -24.97 -27.11
CA LYS A 71 -9.49 -23.52 -27.30
C LYS A 71 -8.41 -22.76 -26.54
N TYR A 72 -8.18 -21.51 -26.94
CA TYR A 72 -7.28 -20.58 -26.27
C TYR A 72 -8.02 -19.79 -25.18
N VAL A 73 -7.72 -20.06 -23.92
CA VAL A 73 -8.28 -19.34 -22.76
C VAL A 73 -7.58 -17.99 -22.62
N VAL A 74 -8.37 -16.93 -22.53
CA VAL A 74 -7.88 -15.54 -22.47
C VAL A 74 -7.54 -15.17 -21.03
N TYR A 75 -6.26 -14.98 -20.72
CA TYR A 75 -5.81 -14.51 -19.40
C TYR A 75 -5.79 -12.99 -19.33
N GLU A 76 -5.31 -12.32 -20.39
CA GLU A 76 -5.32 -10.86 -20.49
C GLU A 76 -6.06 -10.37 -21.73
N GLY A 77 -6.88 -9.32 -21.57
CA GLY A 77 -7.71 -8.81 -22.65
C GLY A 77 -9.12 -9.38 -22.71
N ASN A 78 -9.60 -10.03 -21.65
CA ASN A 78 -10.96 -10.60 -21.53
C ASN A 78 -12.08 -9.67 -22.02
N ARG A 79 -12.06 -8.39 -21.60
CA ARG A 79 -13.07 -7.39 -22.02
C ARG A 79 -13.07 -7.15 -23.54
N ARG A 80 -11.88 -7.20 -24.16
CA ARG A 80 -11.70 -6.98 -25.60
C ARG A 80 -12.23 -8.19 -26.38
N VAL A 81 -11.92 -9.41 -25.93
CA VAL A 81 -12.46 -10.63 -26.55
C VAL A 81 -13.98 -10.71 -26.40
N ALA A 82 -14.50 -10.42 -25.21
CA ALA A 82 -15.94 -10.41 -24.94
C ALA A 82 -16.69 -9.43 -25.87
N ILE A 83 -16.19 -8.20 -26.02
CA ILE A 83 -16.85 -7.22 -26.89
C ILE A 83 -16.66 -7.52 -28.37
N MET A 84 -15.53 -8.12 -28.78
CA MET A 84 -15.35 -8.60 -30.16
C MET A 84 -16.36 -9.70 -30.50
N LYS A 85 -16.66 -10.61 -29.57
CA LYS A 85 -17.70 -11.64 -29.77
C LYS A 85 -19.08 -11.03 -29.92
N ILE A 86 -19.42 -10.06 -29.07
CA ILE A 86 -20.68 -9.31 -29.18
C ILE A 86 -20.74 -8.51 -30.50
N LEU A 87 -19.63 -7.93 -30.96
CA LEU A 87 -19.57 -7.23 -32.25
C LEU A 87 -19.76 -8.21 -33.42
N LYS A 88 -19.20 -9.42 -33.35
CA LYS A 88 -19.34 -10.45 -34.39
C LYS A 88 -20.77 -10.99 -34.45
N ASP A 89 -21.29 -11.47 -33.33
CA ASP A 89 -22.63 -12.05 -33.23
C ASP A 89 -23.31 -11.66 -31.90
N PRO A 90 -24.03 -10.53 -31.86
CA PRO A 90 -24.69 -10.07 -30.63
C PRO A 90 -25.91 -10.93 -30.26
N GLU A 91 -26.52 -11.65 -31.22
CA GLU A 91 -27.72 -12.46 -30.98
C GLU A 91 -27.42 -13.72 -30.18
N GLN A 92 -26.16 -14.19 -30.20
CA GLN A 92 -25.67 -15.29 -29.37
C GLN A 92 -25.83 -15.02 -27.86
N PHE A 93 -25.90 -13.76 -27.43
CA PHE A 93 -25.90 -13.37 -26.02
C PHE A 93 -27.29 -12.90 -25.58
N SER A 94 -28.11 -13.86 -25.14
CA SER A 94 -29.54 -13.66 -24.84
C SER A 94 -29.82 -12.66 -23.71
N PHE A 95 -28.85 -12.46 -22.80
CA PHE A 95 -28.97 -11.54 -21.68
C PHE A 95 -28.84 -10.05 -22.09
N LEU A 96 -28.38 -9.74 -23.30
CA LEU A 96 -28.18 -8.35 -23.74
C LEU A 96 -29.51 -7.61 -23.88
N LYS A 97 -29.60 -6.43 -23.26
CA LYS A 97 -30.79 -5.58 -23.36
C LYS A 97 -30.95 -5.05 -24.79
N LYS A 98 -32.19 -4.90 -25.25
CA LYS A 98 -32.52 -4.32 -26.57
C LYS A 98 -31.84 -2.96 -26.82
N THR A 99 -31.69 -2.12 -25.80
CA THR A 99 -31.00 -0.82 -25.90
C THR A 99 -29.50 -0.97 -26.18
N PHE A 100 -28.86 -2.00 -25.63
CA PHE A 100 -27.46 -2.31 -25.89
C PHE A 100 -27.29 -2.81 -27.33
N LEU A 101 -28.14 -3.73 -27.77
CA LEU A 101 -28.16 -4.24 -29.15
C LEU A 101 -28.35 -3.11 -30.16
N ALA A 102 -29.32 -2.22 -29.95
CA ALA A 102 -29.54 -1.06 -30.81
C ALA A 102 -28.30 -0.13 -30.88
N SER A 103 -27.52 -0.05 -29.80
CA SER A 103 -26.28 0.74 -29.79
C SER A 103 -25.17 0.06 -30.59
N ILE A 104 -25.05 -1.27 -30.51
CA ILE A 104 -24.12 -2.06 -31.35
C ILE A 104 -24.47 -1.92 -32.83
N GLU A 105 -25.75 -2.06 -33.18
CA GLU A 105 -26.20 -1.88 -34.58
C GLU A 105 -25.91 -0.46 -35.08
N LYS A 106 -26.11 0.56 -34.23
CA LYS A 106 -25.75 1.94 -34.57
C LYS A 106 -24.24 2.12 -34.78
N ILE A 107 -23.39 1.45 -33.99
CA ILE A 107 -21.94 1.48 -34.18
C ILE A 107 -21.57 0.87 -35.54
N LYS A 108 -22.15 -0.30 -35.88
CA LYS A 108 -21.93 -0.99 -37.15
C LYS A 108 -22.42 -0.19 -38.35
N ALA A 109 -23.59 0.44 -38.25
CA ALA A 109 -24.19 1.21 -39.34
C ALA A 109 -23.44 2.51 -39.64
N ASN A 110 -22.85 3.16 -38.63
CA ASN A 110 -22.20 4.46 -38.77
C ASN A 110 -20.71 4.37 -39.11
N ASN A 111 -20.11 3.18 -39.10
CA ASN A 111 -18.66 3.00 -39.21
C ASN A 111 -18.30 1.77 -40.05
N ASN A 112 -17.05 1.70 -40.53
CA ASN A 112 -16.51 0.50 -41.17
C ASN A 112 -15.62 -0.27 -40.18
N PRO A 113 -15.66 -1.61 -40.19
CA PRO A 113 -14.83 -2.42 -39.29
C PRO A 113 -13.35 -2.32 -39.69
N VAL A 114 -12.50 -1.90 -38.76
CA VAL A 114 -11.03 -2.02 -38.87
C VAL A 114 -10.54 -3.38 -38.35
N ILE A 115 -11.30 -4.00 -37.45
CA ILE A 115 -10.97 -5.28 -36.84
C ILE A 115 -11.24 -6.45 -37.81
N ASN A 116 -10.29 -7.38 -37.93
CA ASN A 116 -10.47 -8.65 -38.64
C ASN A 116 -10.71 -9.78 -37.63
N PHE A 117 -11.92 -10.34 -37.58
CA PHE A 117 -12.28 -11.39 -36.62
C PHE A 117 -11.62 -12.75 -36.89
N GLU A 118 -11.03 -12.96 -38.06
CA GLU A 118 -10.31 -14.19 -38.42
C GLU A 118 -8.82 -14.13 -38.03
N GLU A 119 -8.29 -12.93 -37.73
CA GLU A 119 -6.86 -12.71 -37.47
C GLU A 119 -6.66 -11.83 -36.24
N ILE A 120 -6.91 -12.38 -35.05
CA ILE A 120 -6.65 -11.71 -33.79
C ILE A 120 -5.23 -12.01 -33.34
N LYS A 121 -4.39 -10.98 -33.29
CA LYS A 121 -3.00 -11.10 -32.83
C LYS A 121 -2.95 -11.34 -31.32
N CYS A 122 -2.51 -12.54 -30.94
CA CYS A 122 -2.50 -13.02 -29.55
C CYS A 122 -1.10 -13.50 -29.15
N TYR A 123 -0.70 -13.18 -27.92
CA TYR A 123 0.50 -13.73 -27.29
C TYR A 123 0.15 -15.03 -26.58
N VAL A 124 0.60 -16.15 -27.13
CA VAL A 124 0.40 -17.49 -26.59
C VAL A 124 1.54 -17.83 -25.67
N THR A 125 1.24 -18.17 -24.41
CA THR A 125 2.25 -18.54 -23.41
C THR A 125 1.72 -19.57 -22.40
N ASN A 126 2.52 -19.86 -21.37
CA ASN A 126 2.18 -20.74 -20.25
C ASN A 126 1.53 -19.98 -19.09
N VAL A 127 1.05 -20.72 -18.09
CA VAL A 127 0.28 -20.18 -16.95
C VAL A 127 1.10 -19.17 -16.15
N ASP A 128 2.36 -19.49 -15.84
CA ASP A 128 3.19 -18.61 -15.01
C ASP A 128 3.45 -17.24 -15.67
N GLU A 129 3.78 -17.23 -16.96
CA GLU A 129 4.03 -15.99 -17.71
C GLU A 129 2.73 -15.19 -17.92
N ALA A 130 1.61 -15.86 -18.21
CA ALA A 130 0.31 -15.20 -18.33
C ALA A 130 -0.15 -14.54 -17.02
N LEU A 131 -0.01 -15.24 -15.88
CA LEU A 131 -0.33 -14.71 -14.56
C LEU A 131 0.59 -13.55 -14.18
N PHE A 132 1.89 -13.65 -14.49
CA PHE A 132 2.84 -12.56 -14.29
C PHE A 132 2.45 -11.30 -15.09
N ILE A 133 2.11 -11.44 -16.38
CA ILE A 133 1.66 -10.31 -17.21
C ILE A 133 0.38 -9.69 -16.64
N MET A 134 -0.59 -10.53 -16.27
CA MET A 134 -1.85 -10.08 -15.69
C MET A 134 -1.62 -9.30 -14.38
N GLU A 135 -0.77 -9.80 -13.48
CA GLU A 135 -0.38 -9.12 -12.24
C GLU A 135 0.24 -7.74 -12.56
N ARG A 136 1.21 -7.69 -13.48
CA ARG A 136 1.93 -6.46 -13.85
C ARG A 136 1.01 -5.39 -14.44
N GLN A 137 0.04 -5.78 -15.25
CA GLN A 137 -0.87 -4.84 -15.90
C GLN A 137 -1.96 -4.31 -14.96
N HIS A 138 -2.37 -5.09 -13.93
CA HIS A 138 -3.52 -4.74 -13.08
C HIS A 138 -3.18 -4.35 -11.64
N SER A 139 -1.92 -4.47 -11.19
CA SER A 139 -1.50 -4.08 -9.83
C SER A 139 -1.35 -2.56 -9.62
N GLY A 140 -1.79 -1.75 -10.57
CA GLY A 140 -1.60 -0.30 -10.55
C GLY A 140 -0.13 0.09 -10.65
N GLU A 141 0.30 1.14 -9.95
CA GLU A 141 1.70 1.62 -10.01
C GLU A 141 2.70 0.61 -9.45
N ASP A 142 2.29 -0.25 -8.50
CA ASP A 142 3.09 -1.32 -7.90
C ASP A 142 4.55 -0.90 -7.59
N ARG A 143 4.72 0.16 -6.79
CA ARG A 143 6.03 0.76 -6.43
C ARG A 143 6.93 1.03 -7.66
N GLY A 144 6.33 1.38 -8.80
CA GLY A 144 7.00 1.67 -10.06
C GLY A 144 7.12 0.49 -11.02
N ARG A 145 6.63 -0.70 -10.66
CA ARG A 145 6.70 -1.91 -11.51
C ARG A 145 5.51 -2.06 -12.45
N GLY A 146 4.40 -1.36 -12.19
CA GLY A 146 3.17 -1.44 -12.97
C GLY A 146 2.76 -0.12 -13.60
N LEU A 147 1.58 -0.11 -14.22
CA LEU A 147 1.10 1.06 -14.97
C LEU A 147 0.58 2.16 -14.03
N LYS A 148 1.14 3.36 -14.17
CA LYS A 148 0.65 4.58 -13.50
C LYS A 148 -0.30 5.34 -14.41
N ALA A 149 -1.55 5.52 -13.96
CA ALA A 149 -2.50 6.36 -14.67
C ALA A 149 -2.04 7.82 -14.67
N TRP A 150 -2.11 8.48 -15.83
CA TRP A 150 -1.84 9.91 -15.92
C TRP A 150 -2.74 10.72 -15.00
N THR A 151 -2.13 11.67 -14.31
CA THR A 151 -2.80 12.72 -13.53
C THR A 151 -3.65 13.60 -14.47
N PRO A 152 -4.64 14.35 -13.92
CA PRO A 152 -5.42 15.29 -14.70
C PRO A 152 -4.57 16.31 -15.48
N ARG A 153 -3.47 16.79 -14.88
CA ARG A 153 -2.52 17.71 -15.52
C ARG A 153 -1.80 17.05 -16.71
N GLU A 154 -1.27 15.84 -16.52
CA GLU A 154 -0.58 15.10 -17.60
C GLU A 154 -1.52 14.77 -18.76
N LYS A 155 -2.77 14.37 -18.47
CA LYS A 155 -3.80 14.14 -19.50
C LYS A 155 -4.06 15.41 -20.32
N ASP A 156 -4.06 16.55 -19.65
CA ASP A 156 -4.33 17.83 -20.29
C ASP A 156 -3.14 18.27 -21.15
N ILE A 157 -1.92 18.15 -20.65
CA ILE A 157 -0.69 18.37 -21.44
C ILE A 157 -0.68 17.49 -22.69
N PHE A 158 -1.05 16.22 -22.57
CA PHE A 158 -1.16 15.32 -23.72
C PHE A 158 -2.20 15.81 -24.75
N LYS A 159 -3.39 16.23 -24.30
CA LYS A 159 -4.42 16.79 -25.19
C LYS A 159 -3.94 18.06 -25.89
N ASN A 160 -3.27 18.95 -25.17
CA ASN A 160 -2.72 20.19 -25.73
C ASN A 160 -1.70 19.87 -26.83
N ARG A 161 -0.81 18.90 -26.60
CA ARG A 161 0.16 18.43 -27.60
C ARG A 161 -0.51 17.85 -28.85
N ARG A 162 -1.63 17.14 -28.68
CA ARG A 162 -2.32 16.47 -29.79
C ARG A 162 -3.18 17.42 -30.62
N ASN A 163 -3.88 18.35 -29.99
CA ASN A 163 -4.93 19.17 -30.62
C ASN A 163 -4.52 20.64 -30.80
N ASN A 164 -3.31 21.03 -30.37
CA ASN A 164 -2.84 22.41 -30.32
C ASN A 164 -3.83 23.39 -29.66
N SER A 165 -4.57 22.91 -28.66
CA SER A 165 -5.58 23.68 -27.93
C SER A 165 -5.31 23.51 -26.45
N LYS A 166 -4.98 24.61 -25.77
CA LYS A 166 -4.73 24.64 -24.33
C LYS A 166 -6.04 24.85 -23.57
N THR A 167 -6.23 24.15 -22.45
CA THR A 167 -7.29 24.49 -21.52
C THR A 167 -6.90 25.68 -20.64
N VAL A 168 -7.86 26.34 -20.01
CA VAL A 168 -7.57 27.48 -19.12
C VAL A 168 -6.65 27.10 -17.96
N PRO A 169 -6.83 25.96 -17.25
CA PRO A 169 -5.86 25.51 -16.25
C PRO A 169 -4.44 25.33 -16.78
N ALA A 170 -4.28 24.84 -18.02
CA ALA A 170 -2.97 24.69 -18.63
C ALA A 170 -2.34 26.04 -18.96
N MET A 171 -3.11 26.96 -19.52
CA MET A 171 -2.64 28.33 -19.80
C MET A 171 -2.24 29.05 -18.51
N ILE A 172 -3.01 28.90 -17.43
CA ILE A 172 -2.68 29.45 -16.12
C ILE A 172 -1.40 28.83 -15.56
N ASP A 173 -1.26 27.50 -15.55
CA ASP A 173 -0.04 26.83 -15.06
C ASP A 173 1.21 27.26 -15.84
N GLU A 174 1.10 27.41 -17.16
CA GLU A 174 2.19 27.89 -18.02
C GLU A 174 2.55 29.35 -17.72
N LYS A 175 1.56 30.25 -17.64
CA LYS A 175 1.79 31.68 -17.38
C LYS A 175 2.30 31.95 -15.96
N VAL A 176 1.87 31.17 -14.97
CA VAL A 176 2.43 31.23 -13.62
C VAL A 176 3.90 30.84 -13.66
N ARG A 177 4.28 29.77 -14.37
CA ARG A 177 5.69 29.38 -14.51
C ARG A 177 6.52 30.45 -15.22
N GLU A 178 5.97 31.05 -16.26
CA GLU A 178 6.59 32.14 -17.02
C GLU A 178 6.86 33.37 -16.14
N TYR A 179 5.86 33.87 -15.41
CA TYR A 179 5.98 35.11 -14.65
C TYR A 179 6.62 34.96 -13.26
N TYR A 180 6.66 33.74 -12.71
CA TYR A 180 7.08 33.46 -11.33
C TYR A 180 8.17 32.39 -11.21
N ASN A 181 9.23 32.49 -12.01
CA ASN A 181 10.43 31.63 -11.89
C ASN A 181 10.11 30.12 -11.81
N ASN A 182 9.26 29.62 -12.73
CA ASN A 182 8.82 28.22 -12.78
C ASN A 182 8.03 27.73 -11.55
N LYS A 183 7.39 28.64 -10.80
CA LYS A 183 6.47 28.30 -9.70
C LYS A 183 5.41 27.28 -10.14
N ASP A 184 5.21 26.26 -9.31
CA ASP A 184 4.19 25.23 -9.54
C ASP A 184 2.91 25.55 -8.76
N ILE A 185 1.92 26.12 -9.44
CA ILE A 185 0.61 26.45 -8.84
C ILE A 185 -0.12 25.21 -8.30
N THR A 186 0.23 24.00 -8.75
CA THR A 186 -0.41 22.76 -8.28
C THR A 186 -0.01 22.36 -6.86
N GLN A 187 1.06 22.96 -6.31
CA GLN A 187 1.42 22.86 -4.89
C GLN A 187 0.44 23.62 -4.00
N GLU A 188 -0.20 24.67 -4.52
CA GLU A 188 -1.18 25.47 -3.79
C GLU A 188 -2.61 24.95 -3.99
N MET A 189 -2.95 24.53 -5.21
CA MET A 189 -4.29 24.05 -5.52
C MET A 189 -4.28 22.90 -6.52
N LYS A 190 -5.04 21.84 -6.22
CA LYS A 190 -5.20 20.70 -7.14
C LYS A 190 -5.61 21.18 -8.54
N TYR A 191 -4.96 20.63 -9.57
CA TYR A 191 -5.21 20.99 -10.98
C TYR A 191 -6.70 20.92 -11.39
N THR A 192 -7.45 19.97 -10.84
CA THR A 192 -8.90 19.85 -11.09
C THR A 192 -9.71 20.98 -10.47
N ASN A 193 -9.28 21.54 -9.34
CA ASN A 193 -9.94 22.68 -8.69
C ASN A 193 -9.65 23.97 -9.44
N LEU A 194 -8.42 24.16 -9.96
CA LEU A 194 -8.12 25.23 -10.94
C LEU A 194 -9.08 25.14 -12.13
N GLY A 195 -9.30 23.92 -12.65
CA GLY A 195 -10.31 23.63 -13.66
C GLY A 195 -11.73 24.03 -13.28
N ARG A 196 -12.18 23.72 -12.06
CA ARG A 196 -13.53 24.05 -11.59
C ARG A 196 -13.75 25.56 -11.47
N ILE A 197 -12.77 26.29 -10.94
CA ILE A 197 -12.85 27.75 -10.75
C ILE A 197 -12.72 28.45 -12.10
N PHE A 198 -11.62 28.24 -12.81
CA PHE A 198 -11.26 29.09 -13.95
C PHE A 198 -11.84 28.63 -15.28
N ASN A 199 -12.44 27.43 -15.39
CA ASN A 199 -13.30 27.12 -16.53
C ASN A 199 -14.75 27.60 -16.35
N ASN A 200 -15.14 28.05 -15.15
CA ASN A 200 -16.49 28.57 -14.93
C ASN A 200 -16.70 29.87 -15.75
N ARG A 201 -17.85 29.95 -16.45
CA ARG A 201 -18.17 31.09 -17.34
C ARG A 201 -18.39 32.40 -16.58
N GLY A 202 -19.09 32.37 -15.45
CA GLY A 202 -19.28 33.54 -14.60
C GLY A 202 -17.96 34.06 -14.05
N VAL A 203 -17.13 33.16 -13.51
CA VAL A 203 -15.80 33.49 -12.98
C VAL A 203 -14.92 34.12 -14.07
N LYS A 204 -14.83 33.51 -15.26
CA LYS A 204 -14.07 34.08 -16.40
C LYS A 204 -14.49 35.50 -16.74
N LYS A 205 -15.78 35.78 -16.74
CA LYS A 205 -16.32 37.11 -17.02
C LYS A 205 -15.94 38.12 -15.93
N ILE A 206 -15.96 37.70 -14.66
CA ILE A 206 -15.61 38.54 -13.52
C ILE A 206 -14.13 38.93 -13.55
N ILE A 207 -13.24 37.97 -13.84
CA ILE A 207 -11.79 38.18 -13.83
C ILE A 207 -11.21 38.60 -15.19
N GLY A 208 -12.04 38.65 -16.24
CA GLY A 208 -11.64 39.14 -17.56
C GLY A 208 -10.81 38.16 -18.40
N ILE A 209 -10.90 36.85 -18.17
CA ILE A 209 -10.13 35.84 -18.94
C ILE A 209 -10.97 35.33 -20.12
N SER A 210 -10.51 35.62 -21.33
CA SER A 210 -11.11 35.15 -22.58
C SER A 210 -10.23 34.12 -23.31
N ASP A 211 -8.93 34.39 -23.36
CA ASP A 211 -7.93 33.61 -24.09
C ASP A 211 -6.56 33.65 -23.39
N GLU A 212 -5.55 33.03 -23.98
CA GLU A 212 -4.19 33.02 -23.43
C GLU A 212 -3.56 34.42 -23.37
N ALA A 213 -3.94 35.32 -24.29
CA ALA A 213 -3.41 36.69 -24.33
C ALA A 213 -3.96 37.55 -23.17
N SER A 214 -5.18 37.26 -22.69
CA SER A 214 -5.77 37.93 -21.52
C SER A 214 -5.12 37.55 -20.17
N LEU A 215 -4.25 36.53 -20.15
CA LEU A 215 -3.48 36.11 -18.98
C LEU A 215 -2.15 36.88 -18.89
N ASP A 216 -2.24 38.20 -18.75
CA ASP A 216 -1.10 39.04 -18.42
C ASP A 216 -0.68 38.85 -16.95
N LYS A 217 0.42 39.51 -16.54
CA LYS A 217 0.92 39.38 -15.17
C LYS A 217 -0.12 39.80 -14.12
N LYS A 218 -0.89 40.87 -14.36
CA LYS A 218 -1.90 41.35 -13.40
C LYS A 218 -3.04 40.35 -13.22
N SER A 219 -3.50 39.75 -14.31
CA SER A 219 -4.49 38.67 -14.28
C SER A 219 -3.97 37.46 -13.51
N ILE A 220 -2.71 37.08 -13.70
CA ILE A 220 -2.08 35.99 -12.93
C ILE A 220 -1.94 36.34 -11.44
N ASP A 221 -1.61 37.57 -11.09
CA ASP A 221 -1.53 38.03 -9.70
C ASP A 221 -2.90 37.91 -9.00
N LEU A 222 -3.98 38.31 -9.70
CA LEU A 222 -5.34 38.14 -9.21
C LEU A 222 -5.70 36.65 -9.03
N ILE A 223 -5.34 35.80 -10.00
CA ILE A 223 -5.57 34.35 -9.91
C ILE A 223 -4.86 33.74 -8.70
N LEU A 224 -3.60 34.07 -8.48
CA LEU A 224 -2.83 33.59 -7.33
C LEU A 224 -3.42 34.09 -6.00
N SER A 225 -3.87 35.34 -5.95
CA SER A 225 -4.58 35.89 -4.79
C SER A 225 -5.87 35.12 -4.51
N LEU A 226 -6.70 34.88 -5.53
CA LEU A 226 -7.94 34.11 -5.39
C LEU A 226 -7.67 32.67 -4.95
N VAL A 227 -6.65 32.01 -5.49
CA VAL A 227 -6.23 30.66 -5.08
C VAL A 227 -5.89 30.64 -3.59
N SER A 228 -5.08 31.60 -3.12
CA SER A 228 -4.73 31.72 -1.71
C SER A 228 -5.95 31.97 -0.82
N GLN A 229 -6.85 32.88 -1.23
CA GLN A 229 -8.07 33.19 -0.48
C GLN A 229 -9.04 32.01 -0.39
N VAL A 230 -9.23 31.26 -1.49
CA VAL A 230 -10.06 30.05 -1.49
C VAL A 230 -9.50 29.00 -0.54
N ASN A 231 -8.18 28.81 -0.52
CA ASN A 231 -7.53 27.89 0.42
C ASN A 231 -7.71 28.33 1.88
N LYS A 232 -7.48 29.61 2.19
CA LYS A 232 -7.70 30.18 3.53
C LYS A 232 -9.14 30.02 4.00
N ARG A 233 -10.12 30.24 3.11
CA ARG A 233 -11.54 30.05 3.42
C ARG A 233 -11.85 28.58 3.70
N ALA A 234 -11.29 27.66 2.92
CA ALA A 234 -11.45 26.22 3.14
C ALA A 234 -10.89 25.78 4.51
N GLU A 235 -9.72 26.31 4.89
CA GLU A 235 -9.11 26.09 6.21
C GLU A 235 -9.98 26.66 7.35
N ARG A 236 -10.42 27.92 7.22
CA ARG A 236 -11.30 28.58 8.20
C ARG A 236 -12.60 27.79 8.42
N ASP A 237 -13.18 27.29 7.35
CA ASP A 237 -14.46 26.59 7.38
C ASP A 237 -14.28 25.07 7.65
N ASN A 238 -13.05 24.63 7.91
CA ASN A 238 -12.66 23.23 8.14
C ASN A 238 -13.27 22.27 7.09
N THR A 239 -13.18 22.65 5.81
CA THR A 239 -13.73 21.91 4.68
C THR A 239 -12.71 21.77 3.57
N SER A 240 -12.98 20.86 2.61
CA SER A 240 -12.13 20.75 1.43
C SER A 240 -12.57 21.75 0.36
N VAL A 241 -11.62 22.37 -0.34
CA VAL A 241 -11.89 23.20 -1.53
C VAL A 241 -12.82 22.50 -2.52
N SER A 242 -12.64 21.19 -2.75
CA SER A 242 -13.50 20.42 -3.66
C SER A 242 -14.98 20.39 -3.26
N ARG A 243 -15.32 20.52 -1.97
CA ARG A 243 -16.71 20.59 -1.46
C ARG A 243 -17.31 21.98 -1.61
N MET A 244 -16.51 23.03 -1.50
CA MET A 244 -16.96 24.40 -1.73
C MET A 244 -17.27 24.65 -3.22
N LEU A 245 -16.59 23.92 -4.10
CA LEU A 245 -16.71 24.01 -5.56
C LEU A 245 -17.63 22.93 -6.14
N ASN A 246 -18.66 22.49 -5.41
CA ASN A 246 -19.47 21.33 -5.80
C ASN A 246 -20.37 21.65 -7.00
N ARG A 247 -21.03 22.83 -7.00
CA ARG A 247 -21.80 23.32 -8.15
C ARG A 247 -21.12 24.53 -8.78
N ALA A 248 -21.43 24.75 -10.06
CA ALA A 248 -20.93 25.90 -10.81
C ALA A 248 -21.34 27.23 -10.14
N ARG A 249 -22.57 27.31 -9.62
CA ARG A 249 -23.08 28.49 -8.90
C ARG A 249 -22.36 28.73 -7.58
N ASP A 250 -22.14 27.68 -6.78
CA ASP A 250 -21.38 27.77 -5.52
C ASP A 250 -19.97 28.35 -5.76
N THR A 251 -19.36 27.98 -6.89
CA THR A 251 -18.05 28.50 -7.32
C THR A 251 -18.11 29.98 -7.68
N GLU A 252 -19.15 30.41 -8.42
CA GLU A 252 -19.35 31.82 -8.78
C GLU A 252 -19.60 32.67 -7.54
N ASP A 253 -20.53 32.25 -6.68
CA ASP A 253 -20.91 32.96 -5.45
C ASP A 253 -19.69 33.11 -4.52
N LEU A 254 -18.86 32.07 -4.39
CA LEU A 254 -17.62 32.11 -3.60
C LEU A 254 -16.64 33.15 -4.15
N ILE A 255 -16.37 33.14 -5.46
CA ILE A 255 -15.39 34.07 -6.06
C ILE A 255 -15.91 35.51 -6.02
N ILE A 256 -17.21 35.73 -6.22
CA ILE A 256 -17.84 37.06 -6.07
C ILE A 256 -17.64 37.56 -4.65
N ALA A 257 -17.98 36.75 -3.64
CA ALA A 257 -17.83 37.13 -2.24
C ALA A 257 -16.38 37.50 -1.89
N LEU A 258 -15.39 36.71 -2.33
CA LEU A 258 -13.97 37.01 -2.09
C LEU A 258 -13.52 38.32 -2.76
N ILE A 259 -14.00 38.60 -3.98
CA ILE A 259 -13.68 39.85 -4.67
C ILE A 259 -14.36 41.05 -3.99
N GLU A 260 -15.58 40.90 -3.49
CA GLU A 260 -16.29 41.94 -2.73
C GLU A 260 -15.63 42.21 -1.37
N GLU A 261 -15.22 41.15 -0.65
CA GLU A 261 -14.44 41.23 0.59
C GLU A 261 -13.11 41.99 0.35
N SER A 262 -12.43 41.71 -0.77
CA SER A 262 -11.18 42.44 -1.12
C SER A 262 -11.40 43.90 -1.53
N LYS A 263 -12.64 44.28 -1.90
CA LYS A 263 -13.01 45.67 -2.24
C LYS A 263 -13.44 46.45 -1.00
N SER A 264 -14.06 45.82 -0.01
CA SER A 264 -14.44 46.46 1.25
C SER A 264 -13.24 46.73 2.18
N GLU A 265 -12.12 46.04 1.99
CA GLU A 265 -10.84 46.35 2.65
C GLU A 265 -10.09 47.56 2.03
N ASN A 266 -10.55 48.13 0.92
CA ASN A 266 -9.95 49.28 0.23
C ASN A 266 -10.61 50.64 0.57
N ASP A 267 -10.90 50.90 1.86
CA ASP A 267 -11.20 52.24 2.37
C ASP A 267 -9.97 52.74 3.17
N PRO A 268 -9.37 53.90 2.85
CA PRO A 268 -8.04 54.24 3.30
C PRO A 268 -8.05 54.65 4.77
N LYS A 269 -7.74 53.71 5.65
CA LYS A 269 -6.96 54.01 6.84
C LYS A 269 -5.52 53.66 6.54
N THR A 270 -4.83 54.60 5.90
CA THR A 270 -3.39 54.77 6.11
C THR A 270 -3.18 54.88 7.62
N PRO A 271 -2.46 53.96 8.29
CA PRO A 271 -1.83 54.34 9.54
C PRO A 271 -0.72 55.30 9.17
N GLU A 272 -0.73 56.44 9.86
CA GLU A 272 0.31 57.46 9.89
C GLU A 272 1.71 56.82 9.90
N GLU A 273 2.69 57.50 9.31
CA GLU A 273 4.12 57.30 9.59
C GLU A 273 4.37 57.57 11.08
N GLY A 274 3.96 56.62 11.91
CA GLY A 274 4.40 56.46 13.28
C GLY A 274 5.53 55.47 13.27
N ASP A 275 6.59 55.81 13.99
CA ASP A 275 7.79 55.02 14.29
C ASP A 275 7.48 53.51 14.39
N VAL A 276 7.51 52.78 13.26
CA VAL A 276 7.24 51.35 13.26
C VAL A 276 8.50 50.68 13.74
N SER A 277 8.41 50.09 14.93
CA SER A 277 9.50 49.29 15.48
C SER A 277 9.80 48.13 14.54
N ILE A 278 11.05 47.95 14.16
CA ILE A 278 11.45 46.95 13.15
C ILE A 278 11.34 45.55 13.76
N LEU A 279 11.74 45.41 15.03
CA LEU A 279 11.82 44.15 15.75
C LEU A 279 10.54 43.85 16.54
N LYS A 280 10.12 42.57 16.55
CA LYS A 280 9.08 42.07 17.46
C LYS A 280 9.52 42.15 18.92
N VAL A 281 10.81 41.91 19.16
CA VAL A 281 11.46 41.91 20.48
C VAL A 281 12.89 42.41 20.35
N LYS A 282 13.38 43.16 21.36
CA LYS A 282 14.77 43.66 21.39
C LYS A 282 15.77 42.64 21.93
N THR A 283 15.29 41.57 22.55
CA THR A 283 16.13 40.47 23.06
C THR A 283 15.53 39.15 22.64
N HIS A 284 16.36 38.26 22.10
CA HIS A 284 15.97 36.92 21.70
C HIS A 284 16.96 35.93 22.30
N THR A 285 16.45 34.83 22.87
CA THR A 285 17.30 33.76 23.41
C THR A 285 16.98 32.48 22.66
N ILE A 286 18.02 31.82 22.15
CA ILE A 286 17.87 30.59 21.36
C ILE A 286 18.88 29.55 21.77
N ILE A 287 18.56 28.31 21.41
CA ILE A 287 19.43 27.17 21.63
C ILE A 287 20.30 26.98 20.38
N GLU A 288 21.57 26.65 20.58
CA GLU A 288 22.52 26.34 19.52
C GLU A 288 21.95 25.33 18.48
N GLY A 289 22.14 25.65 17.19
CA GLY A 289 21.63 24.89 16.05
C GLY A 289 20.17 25.20 15.66
N THR A 290 19.53 26.19 16.27
CA THR A 290 18.21 26.68 15.85
C THR A 290 18.37 27.58 14.61
N GLU A 291 17.68 27.26 13.52
CA GLU A 291 17.56 28.17 12.37
C GLU A 291 16.59 29.30 12.71
N LEU A 292 17.05 30.54 12.54
CA LEU A 292 16.25 31.72 12.82
C LEU A 292 15.96 32.48 11.52
N THR A 293 14.68 32.69 11.21
CA THR A 293 14.28 33.42 10.00
C THR A 293 13.97 34.88 10.30
N LEU A 294 14.14 35.76 9.32
CA LEU A 294 13.82 37.19 9.49
C LEU A 294 12.36 37.43 9.88
N LYS A 295 11.44 36.57 9.44
CA LYS A 295 10.01 36.65 9.79
C LYS A 295 9.75 36.42 11.28
N ASP A 296 10.64 35.71 11.96
CA ASP A 296 10.53 35.44 13.40
C ASP A 296 10.95 36.68 14.21
N LEU A 297 11.81 37.52 13.64
CA LEU A 297 12.39 38.68 14.31
C LEU A 297 11.68 40.00 14.05
N ILE A 298 11.09 40.21 12.86
CA ILE A 298 10.55 41.50 12.43
C ILE A 298 9.03 41.59 12.52
N ASN A 299 8.48 42.77 12.77
CA ASN A 299 7.03 42.97 12.81
C ASN A 299 6.35 42.62 11.46
N GLU A 300 5.14 42.09 11.54
CA GLU A 300 4.36 41.66 10.37
C GLU A 300 4.00 42.85 9.48
N GLY A 301 4.06 42.65 8.16
CA GLY A 301 3.75 43.70 7.16
C GLY A 301 4.94 44.57 6.73
N LEU A 302 6.14 44.36 7.29
CA LEU A 302 7.34 45.09 6.87
C LEU A 302 7.93 44.55 5.55
N PRO A 303 8.41 45.44 4.65
CA PRO A 303 9.04 45.03 3.39
C PRO A 303 10.43 44.43 3.65
N VAL A 304 10.48 43.10 3.83
CA VAL A 304 11.70 42.33 4.16
C VAL A 304 12.88 42.63 3.22
N ASP A 305 12.59 42.92 1.95
CA ASP A 305 13.60 43.22 0.93
C ASP A 305 14.30 44.58 1.10
N LYS A 306 13.75 45.48 1.93
CA LYS A 306 14.30 46.82 2.19
C LYS A 306 15.07 46.92 3.51
N ILE A 307 15.07 45.88 4.33
CA ILE A 307 15.74 45.86 5.64
C ILE A 307 17.23 45.53 5.43
N LYS A 308 18.12 46.40 5.91
CA LYS A 308 19.56 46.14 5.97
C LYS A 308 19.92 45.56 7.33
N ILE A 309 20.79 44.55 7.34
CA ILE A 309 21.19 43.83 8.56
C ILE A 309 22.71 43.92 8.70
N PHE A 310 23.18 44.21 9.91
CA PHE A 310 24.59 44.27 10.26
C PHE A 310 24.82 43.40 11.51
N SER A 311 25.87 42.57 11.50
CA SER A 311 26.23 41.73 12.64
C SER A 311 27.71 41.84 12.97
N ASP A 312 28.06 41.53 14.21
CA ASP A 312 29.45 41.39 14.64
C ASP A 312 30.20 40.29 13.87
N SER A 313 31.52 40.45 13.81
CA SER A 313 32.52 39.72 12.98
C SER A 313 32.47 38.18 13.01
N ASN A 314 31.72 37.59 13.94
CA ASN A 314 31.65 36.15 14.17
C ASN A 314 30.30 35.51 13.77
N LEU A 315 29.32 36.30 13.31
CA LEU A 315 28.02 35.81 12.82
C LEU A 315 28.01 35.83 11.28
N VAL A 316 27.81 34.67 10.66
CA VAL A 316 27.71 34.55 9.19
C VAL A 316 26.24 34.64 8.77
N ILE A 317 25.87 35.74 8.12
CA ILE A 317 24.54 35.92 7.52
C ILE A 317 24.59 35.42 6.06
N ARG A 318 23.78 34.43 5.68
CA ARG A 318 23.66 33.93 4.29
C ARG A 318 22.22 34.03 3.81
N ASP A 319 22.03 34.62 2.63
CA ASP A 319 20.75 34.63 1.89
C ASP A 319 19.50 35.00 2.71
N LYS A 320 19.55 36.06 3.53
CA LYS A 320 18.43 36.51 4.38
C LYS A 320 18.01 35.50 5.47
N PHE A 321 18.88 34.53 5.76
CA PHE A 321 18.81 33.65 6.92
C PHE A 321 19.99 33.93 7.85
N VAL A 322 19.74 33.92 9.17
CA VAL A 322 20.83 33.81 10.14
C VAL A 322 21.15 32.33 10.24
N VAL A 323 22.18 31.87 9.52
CA VAL A 323 22.61 30.47 9.59
C VAL A 323 23.53 30.32 10.79
N LEU A 324 22.96 29.79 11.89
CA LEU A 324 23.71 29.47 13.09
C LEU A 324 24.27 28.06 12.96
N GLY A 325 25.53 27.98 12.53
CA GLY A 325 26.29 26.74 12.61
C GLY A 325 26.66 26.40 14.06
N ASP A 326 27.03 25.14 14.29
CA ASP A 326 27.51 24.67 15.60
C ASP A 326 28.72 25.49 16.07
N ASN A 327 28.85 25.68 17.39
CA ASN A 327 29.94 26.32 18.14
C ASN A 327 29.91 27.87 18.33
N HIS A 328 28.72 28.50 18.38
CA HIS A 328 28.56 29.96 18.54
C HIS A 328 27.95 30.39 19.89
N LYS A 329 28.30 29.74 21.01
CA LYS A 329 27.83 30.14 22.36
C LYS A 329 28.26 31.57 22.71
N GLY A 330 27.33 32.43 23.10
CA GLY A 330 27.62 33.82 23.46
C GLY A 330 26.44 34.77 23.35
N GLU A 331 26.69 36.04 23.65
CA GLU A 331 25.76 37.15 23.42
C GLU A 331 26.24 37.95 22.20
N TYR A 332 25.31 38.30 21.33
CA TYR A 332 25.56 38.98 20.07
C TYR A 332 24.59 40.13 19.88
N THR A 333 25.01 41.15 19.13
CA THR A 333 24.13 42.23 18.70
C THR A 333 23.98 42.19 17.19
N ILE A 334 22.74 42.25 16.71
CA ILE A 334 22.40 42.32 15.28
C ILE A 334 21.63 43.62 15.06
N GLY A 335 22.19 44.53 14.27
CA GLY A 335 21.57 45.81 13.92
C GLY A 335 20.67 45.68 12.68
N PHE A 336 19.48 46.26 12.75
CA PHE A 336 18.50 46.32 11.68
C PHE A 336 18.22 47.77 11.31
N THR A 337 18.30 48.08 10.01
CA THR A 337 18.04 49.42 9.48
C THR A 337 16.91 49.37 8.46
N LEU A 338 15.88 50.17 8.68
CA LEU A 338 14.80 50.42 7.71
C LEU A 338 14.55 51.93 7.63
N ASN A 339 14.79 52.52 6.46
CA ASN A 339 14.79 53.97 6.24
C ASN A 339 15.76 54.70 7.20
N THR A 340 15.25 55.51 8.13
CA THR A 340 16.02 56.23 9.17
C THR A 340 15.98 55.56 10.54
N ASN A 341 15.18 54.51 10.72
CA ASN A 341 15.06 53.81 12.00
C ASN A 341 16.13 52.71 12.10
N ASN A 342 16.85 52.67 13.22
CA ASN A 342 17.90 51.71 13.53
C ASN A 342 17.53 51.02 14.86
N GLU A 343 17.50 49.69 14.84
CA GLU A 343 17.20 48.89 16.02
C GLU A 343 18.19 47.74 16.18
N ASP A 344 18.66 47.55 17.41
CA ASP A 344 19.58 46.49 17.76
C ASP A 344 18.83 45.35 18.45
N LEU A 345 19.07 44.13 17.95
CA LEU A 345 18.62 42.89 18.56
C LEU A 345 19.77 42.29 19.39
N HIS A 346 19.53 42.10 20.68
CA HIS A 346 20.41 41.32 21.54
C HIS A 346 20.05 39.83 21.46
N LEU A 347 20.93 39.04 20.86
CA LEU A 347 20.77 37.60 20.68
C LEU A 347 21.63 36.84 21.68
N LYS A 348 21.01 36.05 22.56
CA LYS A 348 21.70 35.15 23.48
C LYS A 348 21.61 33.72 22.99
N ILE A 349 22.74 33.08 22.73
CA ILE A 349 22.81 31.69 22.27
C ILE A 349 23.25 30.78 23.41
N GLU A 350 22.34 29.92 23.85
CA GLU A 350 22.55 28.96 24.94
C GLU A 350 22.88 27.57 24.40
N GLU A 351 23.66 26.82 25.17
CA GLU A 351 24.17 25.50 24.81
C GLU A 351 23.04 24.48 24.65
N LYS A 352 23.10 23.68 23.58
CA LYS A 352 22.15 22.59 23.34
C LYS A 352 22.31 21.52 24.40
N LYS A 353 21.50 21.61 25.47
CA LYS A 353 21.27 20.45 26.34
C LYS A 353 20.63 19.37 25.50
N VAL A 354 21.39 18.31 25.18
CA VAL A 354 20.88 17.10 24.56
C VAL A 354 19.72 16.61 25.42
N LYS A 355 18.49 16.80 24.93
CA LYS A 355 17.32 16.28 25.60
C LYS A 355 17.40 14.77 25.45
N LYS A 356 17.73 14.07 26.54
CA LYS A 356 17.71 12.60 26.54
C LYS A 356 16.33 12.13 26.07
N PRO A 357 16.25 11.10 25.21
CA PRO A 357 14.96 10.62 24.75
C PRO A 357 14.10 10.20 25.95
N ASP A 358 12.86 10.70 26.00
CA ASP A 358 11.92 10.58 27.12
C ASP A 358 11.03 9.32 27.03
N SER A 359 11.26 8.49 26.02
CA SER A 359 10.55 7.23 25.80
C SER A 359 11.43 6.20 25.08
N PHE A 360 11.04 4.93 25.17
CA PHE A 360 11.67 3.79 24.49
C PHE A 360 10.57 2.81 24.03
N GLU A 361 10.86 2.00 23.02
CA GLU A 361 9.92 1.01 22.46
C GLU A 361 10.35 -0.42 22.84
N ILE A 362 9.42 -1.26 23.26
CA ILE A 362 9.67 -2.69 23.51
C ILE A 362 9.37 -3.45 22.23
N ILE A 363 10.38 -4.14 21.69
CA ILE A 363 10.29 -4.97 20.49
C ILE A 363 9.55 -6.28 20.82
N ASN A 364 9.81 -6.85 22.01
CA ASN A 364 9.12 -8.06 22.46
C ASN A 364 8.74 -7.95 23.95
N HIS A 365 7.43 -8.03 24.22
CA HIS A 365 6.86 -7.86 25.55
C HIS A 365 6.96 -9.11 26.42
N PHE A 366 7.30 -10.26 25.82
CA PHE A 366 7.43 -11.53 26.51
C PHE A 366 8.72 -12.24 26.11
N VAL A 367 9.56 -12.55 27.11
CA VAL A 367 10.88 -13.15 26.92
C VAL A 367 10.94 -14.46 27.71
N LYS A 368 11.32 -15.56 27.06
CA LYS A 368 11.52 -16.87 27.70
C LYS A 368 13.00 -17.17 27.81
N VAL A 369 13.46 -17.58 28.99
CA VAL A 369 14.86 -17.93 29.25
C VAL A 369 14.93 -19.27 29.96
N GLU A 370 15.76 -20.19 29.43
CA GLU A 370 16.00 -21.48 30.08
C GLU A 370 16.82 -21.27 31.36
N ASN A 371 16.43 -21.97 32.43
CA ASN A 371 17.15 -21.96 33.71
C ASN A 371 18.63 -22.33 33.49
N GLY A 372 19.54 -21.43 33.90
CA GLY A 372 21.00 -21.59 33.73
C GLY A 372 21.63 -20.74 32.63
N ASN A 373 20.84 -20.13 31.74
CA ASN A 373 21.33 -19.19 30.71
C ASN A 373 21.29 -17.73 31.19
N SER A 374 21.89 -16.83 30.42
CA SER A 374 21.82 -15.38 30.64
C SER A 374 21.14 -14.68 29.47
N VAL A 375 20.42 -13.59 29.73
CA VAL A 375 19.80 -12.74 28.71
C VAL A 375 20.12 -11.27 28.95
N ASN A 376 20.35 -10.48 27.90
CA ASN A 376 20.42 -9.03 28.01
C ASN A 376 19.08 -8.40 27.60
N LEU A 377 18.47 -7.65 28.52
CA LEU A 377 17.16 -7.01 28.26
C LEU A 377 17.23 -5.88 27.22
N HIS A 378 18.41 -5.32 26.94
CA HIS A 378 18.58 -4.33 25.87
C HIS A 378 18.28 -4.89 24.48
N ASP A 379 18.46 -6.20 24.26
CA ASP A 379 18.20 -6.85 22.97
C ASP A 379 16.72 -6.77 22.55
N PHE A 380 15.82 -6.48 23.50
CA PHE A 380 14.38 -6.36 23.28
C PHE A 380 13.86 -4.93 23.34
N ILE A 381 14.75 -3.94 23.43
CA ILE A 381 14.40 -2.52 23.58
C ILE A 381 15.02 -1.71 22.46
N LYS A 382 14.19 -0.90 21.81
CA LYS A 382 14.64 0.12 20.87
C LYS A 382 14.66 1.47 21.58
N TYR A 383 15.86 1.94 21.91
CA TYR A 383 16.10 3.24 22.54
C TYR A 383 17.16 4.02 21.76
N SER A 384 16.89 5.30 21.50
CA SER A 384 17.79 6.17 20.74
C SER A 384 18.82 6.91 21.62
N GLY A 385 18.75 6.75 22.94
CA GLY A 385 19.69 7.33 23.91
C GLY A 385 20.73 6.31 24.37
N ASP A 386 21.47 6.64 25.43
CA ASP A 386 22.48 5.73 25.98
C ASP A 386 21.80 4.56 26.70
N ALA A 387 22.23 3.33 26.44
CA ALA A 387 21.69 2.14 27.11
C ALA A 387 21.80 2.24 28.65
N SER A 388 22.83 2.93 29.15
CA SER A 388 23.04 3.19 30.58
C SER A 388 22.03 4.17 31.20
N ASP A 389 21.13 4.78 30.43
CA ASP A 389 20.03 5.60 30.96
C ASP A 389 18.84 4.75 31.44
N LEU A 390 18.69 3.52 30.94
CA LEU A 390 17.59 2.64 31.33
C LEU A 390 17.86 1.99 32.70
N ARG A 391 16.81 1.86 33.51
CA ARG A 391 16.85 1.13 34.77
C ARG A 391 15.84 -0.01 34.74
N PHE A 392 16.27 -1.17 35.24
CA PHE A 392 15.50 -2.40 35.25
C PHE A 392 15.20 -2.78 36.69
N HIS A 393 13.91 -3.00 36.99
CA HIS A 393 13.44 -3.35 38.32
C HIS A 393 12.51 -4.55 38.25
N SER A 394 12.76 -5.54 39.11
CA SER A 394 11.85 -6.67 39.32
C SER A 394 11.83 -7.02 40.80
N THR A 395 10.69 -7.49 41.30
CA THR A 395 10.49 -7.75 42.73
C THR A 395 11.26 -8.98 43.21
N ASN A 396 11.40 -10.00 42.35
CA ASN A 396 11.90 -11.33 42.73
C ASN A 396 13.01 -11.85 41.79
N LEU A 397 13.65 -10.96 41.02
CA LEU A 397 14.68 -11.31 40.05
C LEU A 397 15.82 -10.29 40.09
N VAL A 398 17.05 -10.78 40.22
CA VAL A 398 18.25 -9.93 40.23
C VAL A 398 18.66 -9.61 38.80
N ILE A 399 18.74 -8.31 38.49
CA ILE A 399 19.13 -7.79 37.18
C ILE A 399 20.39 -6.94 37.36
N ALA A 400 21.42 -7.23 36.57
CA ALA A 400 22.64 -6.44 36.56
C ALA A 400 22.37 -5.03 36.00
N LYS A 401 23.19 -4.04 36.41
CA LYS A 401 23.03 -2.64 36.00
C LYS A 401 23.04 -2.43 34.49
N ASN A 402 23.68 -3.32 33.74
CA ASN A 402 23.76 -3.31 32.28
C ASN A 402 22.63 -4.08 31.59
N GLY A 403 21.55 -4.42 32.31
CA GLY A 403 20.39 -5.12 31.77
C GLY A 403 20.53 -6.64 31.67
N ASN A 404 21.66 -7.23 32.08
CA ASN A 404 21.83 -8.69 32.07
C ASN A 404 21.07 -9.37 33.22
N VAL A 405 20.34 -10.43 32.89
CA VAL A 405 19.68 -11.33 33.84
C VAL A 405 20.36 -12.70 33.77
N SER A 406 20.83 -13.21 34.91
CA SER A 406 21.28 -14.60 35.03
C SER A 406 20.10 -15.44 35.48
N ALA A 407 19.62 -16.33 34.62
CA ALA A 407 18.41 -17.13 34.88
C ALA A 407 18.69 -18.38 35.73
N THR A 408 19.80 -18.42 36.47
CA THR A 408 20.23 -19.60 37.25
C THR A 408 19.43 -19.75 38.53
N ASN A 409 18.73 -20.88 38.67
CA ASN A 409 17.85 -21.26 39.78
C ASN A 409 16.73 -20.25 40.10
N ALA A 410 16.32 -19.46 39.11
CA ALA A 410 15.28 -18.43 39.25
C ALA A 410 14.04 -18.79 38.43
N ILE A 411 13.52 -20.02 38.56
CA ILE A 411 12.37 -20.50 37.77
C ILE A 411 11.09 -19.77 38.21
N GLY A 412 10.34 -19.22 37.26
CA GLY A 412 9.10 -18.50 37.50
C GLY A 412 8.79 -17.47 36.41
N GLU A 413 7.70 -16.73 36.60
CA GLU A 413 7.33 -15.58 35.79
C GLU A 413 7.63 -14.29 36.55
N TYR A 414 8.26 -13.34 35.87
CA TYR A 414 8.76 -12.11 36.45
C TYR A 414 8.41 -10.93 35.56
N SER A 415 7.63 -10.01 36.10
CA SER A 415 7.42 -8.71 35.46
C SER A 415 8.65 -7.84 35.73
N VAL A 416 9.35 -7.44 34.67
CA VAL A 416 10.47 -6.51 34.72
C VAL A 416 9.99 -5.15 34.28
N ARG A 417 9.94 -4.21 35.21
CA ARG A 417 9.66 -2.80 34.92
C ARG A 417 10.93 -2.10 34.46
N ILE A 418 10.87 -1.51 33.29
CA ILE A 418 11.91 -0.67 32.72
C ILE A 418 11.46 0.78 32.87
N ASN A 419 12.31 1.64 33.43
CA ASN A 419 12.02 3.06 33.56
C ASN A 419 13.22 3.93 33.17
N LEU A 420 12.90 5.12 32.68
CA LEU A 420 13.86 6.20 32.47
C LEU A 420 13.81 7.11 33.71
N PRO A 421 14.86 7.18 34.56
CA PRO A 421 14.80 7.90 35.84
C PRO A 421 14.46 9.38 35.72
N GLU A 422 14.85 10.00 34.60
CA GLU A 422 14.60 11.41 34.30
C GLU A 422 13.18 11.65 33.74
N SER A 423 12.34 10.61 33.63
CA SER A 423 10.95 10.70 33.17
C SER A 423 10.01 9.85 34.03
N SER A 424 8.70 10.09 33.94
CA SER A 424 7.69 9.17 34.48
C SER A 424 7.42 7.96 33.57
N TYR A 425 8.14 7.85 32.43
CA TYR A 425 7.92 6.83 31.43
C TYR A 425 8.45 5.47 31.90
N SER A 426 7.56 4.48 31.93
CA SER A 426 7.91 3.10 32.20
C SER A 426 7.11 2.13 31.32
N ARG A 427 7.70 0.96 31.13
CA ARG A 427 7.08 -0.18 30.43
C ARG A 427 7.47 -1.47 31.15
N ILE A 428 6.73 -2.54 30.86
CA ILE A 428 6.92 -3.85 31.50
C ILE A 428 7.22 -4.88 30.41
N ILE A 429 8.24 -5.70 30.65
CA ILE A 429 8.50 -6.95 29.93
C ILE A 429 8.19 -8.09 30.89
N GLU A 430 7.42 -9.07 30.43
CA GLU A 430 7.19 -10.30 31.16
C GLU A 430 8.30 -11.30 30.81
N LEU A 431 9.06 -11.74 31.81
CA LEU A 431 10.15 -12.69 31.69
C LEU A 431 9.74 -14.03 32.31
N GLN A 432 9.69 -15.10 31.52
CA GLN A 432 9.45 -16.44 32.02
C GLN A 432 10.76 -17.22 32.03
N ILE A 433 11.24 -17.54 33.22
CA ILE A 433 12.38 -18.44 33.41
C ILE A 433 11.82 -19.83 33.69
N TYR A 434 12.17 -20.81 32.85
CA TYR A 434 11.59 -22.15 32.94
C TYR A 434 12.67 -23.21 33.17
N GLU A 435 12.31 -24.24 33.93
CA GLU A 435 13.14 -25.42 34.11
C GLU A 435 13.08 -26.30 32.86
N LYS A 436 14.23 -26.81 32.43
CA LYS A 436 14.28 -27.82 31.37
C LYS A 436 13.56 -29.09 31.84
N LYS A 437 12.33 -29.31 31.41
CA LYS A 437 11.51 -30.45 31.86
C LYS A 437 12.08 -31.79 31.36
N LYS A 438 12.25 -32.75 32.29
CA LYS A 438 12.22 -34.20 32.02
C LYS A 438 10.85 -34.62 31.44
N PRO A 439 10.75 -35.76 30.71
CA PRO A 439 9.58 -36.13 29.90
C PRO A 439 8.24 -36.06 30.65
N PRO A 440 7.20 -35.37 30.14
CA PRO A 440 5.98 -35.13 30.91
C PRO A 440 4.82 -36.13 30.61
N ILE A 441 3.75 -36.07 31.42
CA ILE A 441 2.56 -36.96 31.48
C ILE A 441 1.36 -36.37 30.67
N THR A 442 0.42 -37.25 30.35
CA THR A 442 -0.54 -37.45 29.24
C THR A 442 -1.67 -36.44 28.88
N THR A 443 -1.53 -35.12 28.96
CA THR A 443 -2.66 -34.22 28.55
C THR A 443 -2.34 -33.08 27.57
N ASP A 444 -1.18 -33.07 26.93
CA ASP A 444 -0.94 -32.20 25.78
C ASP A 444 -0.97 -33.04 24.50
N LEU A 445 -1.46 -32.48 23.39
CA LEU A 445 -1.28 -33.11 22.08
C LEU A 445 0.21 -33.09 21.75
N ARG A 446 0.86 -34.26 21.79
CA ARG A 446 2.32 -34.39 21.69
C ARG A 446 2.72 -35.19 20.46
N LEU A 447 3.66 -34.64 19.71
CA LEU A 447 4.37 -35.30 18.62
C LEU A 447 5.80 -35.53 19.09
N GLN A 448 6.18 -36.80 19.23
CA GLN A 448 7.53 -37.24 19.57
C GLN A 448 8.06 -38.08 18.40
N ILE A 449 9.23 -37.72 17.88
CA ILE A 449 9.98 -38.51 16.88
C ILE A 449 11.42 -38.60 17.39
N ASP A 450 11.93 -39.82 17.48
CA ASP A 450 13.34 -40.14 17.79
C ASP A 450 13.95 -39.40 18.98
N ASN A 451 13.22 -39.39 20.10
CA ASN A 451 13.67 -38.96 21.44
C ASN A 451 13.86 -37.45 21.70
N ASP A 452 13.58 -36.56 20.75
CA ASP A 452 13.58 -35.11 20.99
C ASP A 452 12.17 -34.48 20.95
N TRP A 453 11.96 -33.46 21.79
CA TRP A 453 10.67 -32.73 21.93
C TRP A 453 10.64 -31.53 21.00
N LEU A 454 9.71 -31.51 20.04
CA LEU A 454 9.78 -30.59 18.90
C LEU A 454 9.01 -29.26 19.02
N LEU A 455 7.89 -29.16 19.75
CA LEU A 455 7.09 -27.93 19.69
C LEU A 455 6.25 -27.67 20.95
N VAL A 456 6.34 -26.44 21.47
CA VAL A 456 5.41 -25.86 22.43
C VAL A 456 4.80 -24.63 21.76
N LEU A 457 3.56 -24.72 21.29
CA LEU A 457 2.82 -23.54 20.83
C LEU A 457 2.40 -22.71 22.05
N ASP A 458 2.65 -21.40 22.01
CA ASP A 458 2.22 -20.50 23.09
C ASP A 458 0.68 -20.46 23.15
N TYR A 459 0.13 -20.49 24.37
CA TYR A 459 -1.29 -20.68 24.66
C TYR A 459 -2.15 -19.59 23.98
N GLY A 460 -1.62 -18.39 23.77
CA GLY A 460 -2.31 -17.28 23.09
C GLY A 460 -2.52 -17.50 21.59
N LEU A 461 -1.49 -17.94 20.87
CA LEU A 461 -1.54 -18.20 19.42
C LEU A 461 -2.38 -19.44 19.12
N ALA A 462 -2.23 -20.50 19.92
CA ALA A 462 -3.07 -21.68 19.81
C ALA A 462 -4.56 -21.33 19.95
N LYS A 463 -4.91 -20.48 20.93
CA LYS A 463 -6.30 -20.08 21.22
C LYS A 463 -6.91 -19.12 20.19
N GLU A 464 -6.09 -18.28 19.53
CA GLU A 464 -6.54 -17.39 18.46
C GLU A 464 -6.85 -18.17 17.17
N TYR A 465 -5.97 -19.09 16.78
CA TYR A 465 -6.19 -19.95 15.63
C TYR A 465 -7.30 -20.98 15.90
N ASP A 466 -7.37 -21.52 17.12
CA ASP A 466 -8.47 -22.39 17.54
C ASP A 466 -9.82 -21.64 17.50
N ARG A 467 -9.89 -20.37 17.92
CA ARG A 467 -11.10 -19.55 17.75
C ARG A 467 -11.45 -19.25 16.30
N LYS A 468 -10.46 -18.90 15.46
CA LYS A 468 -10.70 -18.59 14.03
C LYS A 468 -11.14 -19.82 13.26
N ILE A 469 -10.50 -20.97 13.52
CA ILE A 469 -10.89 -22.26 12.97
C ILE A 469 -12.27 -22.63 13.50
N THR A 470 -12.51 -22.56 14.81
CA THR A 470 -13.82 -22.85 15.41
C THR A 470 -14.93 -21.95 14.85
N SER A 471 -14.68 -20.66 14.63
CA SER A 471 -15.65 -19.72 14.03
C SER A 471 -15.99 -20.09 12.59
N LEU A 472 -14.99 -20.40 11.76
CA LEU A 472 -15.18 -20.88 10.39
C LEU A 472 -15.92 -22.22 10.35
N LEU A 473 -15.67 -23.07 11.35
CA LEU A 473 -16.32 -24.36 11.51
C LEU A 473 -17.76 -24.22 11.99
N THR A 474 -18.05 -23.28 12.90
CA THR A 474 -19.41 -22.97 13.33
C THR A 474 -20.24 -22.42 12.17
N GLU A 475 -19.66 -21.57 11.32
CA GLU A 475 -20.30 -21.11 10.07
C GLU A 475 -20.63 -22.27 9.12
N LEU A 476 -19.73 -23.26 8.99
CA LEU A 476 -19.94 -24.45 8.16
C LEU A 476 -20.96 -25.45 8.77
N ILE A 477 -21.05 -25.49 10.10
CA ILE A 477 -22.04 -26.29 10.85
C ILE A 477 -23.43 -25.64 10.80
N ASP A 478 -23.51 -24.31 10.95
CA ASP A 478 -24.76 -23.53 10.91
C ASP A 478 -25.41 -23.56 9.50
N LEU A 479 -24.61 -23.80 8.45
CA LEU A 479 -25.10 -24.09 7.10
C LEU A 479 -25.67 -25.51 6.92
N ASN A 480 -25.72 -26.32 7.98
CA ASN A 480 -26.39 -27.62 8.07
C ASN A 480 -25.94 -28.66 7.01
N MET A 481 -24.65 -28.63 6.61
CA MET A 481 -24.12 -29.42 5.48
C MET A 481 -23.41 -30.73 5.84
N LEU A 482 -23.29 -31.10 7.12
CA LEU A 482 -22.59 -32.35 7.52
C LEU A 482 -23.40 -33.12 8.56
N GLY A 483 -23.86 -34.33 8.18
CA GLY A 483 -24.46 -35.29 9.10
C GLY A 483 -23.46 -35.83 10.12
N LEU A 484 -23.96 -36.40 11.23
CA LEU A 484 -23.15 -36.90 12.37
C LEU A 484 -22.01 -37.86 11.98
N ASP A 485 -22.20 -38.67 10.94
CA ASP A 485 -21.19 -39.64 10.47
C ASP A 485 -20.02 -39.00 9.69
N ASN A 486 -20.22 -37.80 9.14
CA ASN A 486 -19.15 -37.04 8.46
C ASN A 486 -18.30 -36.21 9.43
N ILE A 487 -18.77 -36.02 10.67
CA ILE A 487 -18.04 -35.25 11.70
C ILE A 487 -16.77 -35.98 12.15
N GLU A 488 -16.74 -37.31 12.21
CA GLU A 488 -15.53 -38.08 12.57
C GLU A 488 -14.45 -38.01 11.47
N LYS A 489 -14.83 -38.16 10.21
CA LYS A 489 -13.92 -38.04 9.06
C LYS A 489 -13.36 -36.62 8.95
N PHE A 490 -14.23 -35.63 9.18
CA PHE A 490 -13.87 -34.23 9.24
C PHE A 490 -12.91 -33.91 10.41
N ASN A 491 -13.18 -34.45 11.60
CA ASN A 491 -12.29 -34.30 12.76
C ASN A 491 -10.92 -34.97 12.55
N SER A 492 -10.89 -36.09 11.83
CA SER A 492 -9.65 -36.80 11.47
C SER A 492 -8.81 -35.98 10.49
N ALA A 493 -9.44 -35.37 9.48
CA ALA A 493 -8.79 -34.49 8.52
C ALA A 493 -8.24 -33.21 9.19
N ARG A 494 -9.03 -32.62 10.10
CA ARG A 494 -8.59 -31.52 10.97
C ARG A 494 -7.33 -31.92 11.76
N HIS A 495 -7.29 -33.14 12.30
CA HIS A 495 -6.14 -33.64 13.05
C HIS A 495 -4.90 -33.82 12.18
N LEU A 496 -5.03 -34.46 11.01
CA LEU A 496 -3.95 -34.68 10.05
C LEU A 496 -3.35 -33.37 9.51
N LEU A 497 -4.20 -32.36 9.30
CA LEU A 497 -3.77 -31.02 8.88
C LEU A 497 -2.94 -30.32 9.94
N VAL A 498 -3.40 -30.36 11.20
CA VAL A 498 -2.69 -29.78 12.34
C VAL A 498 -1.35 -30.49 12.55
N LEU A 499 -1.30 -31.82 12.43
CA LEU A 499 -0.05 -32.60 12.44
C LEU A 499 0.92 -32.16 11.33
N SER A 500 0.44 -32.01 10.10
CA SER A 500 1.27 -31.61 8.95
C SER A 500 1.82 -30.19 9.09
N LEU A 501 1.02 -29.26 9.63
CA LEU A 501 1.44 -27.89 9.94
C LEU A 501 2.48 -27.83 11.06
N LEU A 502 2.33 -28.67 12.09
CA LEU A 502 3.28 -28.76 13.20
C LEU A 502 4.64 -29.31 12.74
N GLU A 503 4.66 -30.30 11.84
CA GLU A 503 5.89 -30.90 11.30
C GLU A 503 6.67 -29.91 10.41
N VAL A 504 5.97 -29.12 9.59
CA VAL A 504 6.59 -28.06 8.77
C VAL A 504 7.13 -26.89 9.61
N CYS A 505 6.39 -26.48 10.65
CA CYS A 505 6.87 -25.49 11.60
C CYS A 505 8.13 -25.95 12.34
N PHE A 506 8.20 -27.25 12.66
CA PHE A 506 9.37 -27.83 13.31
C PHE A 506 10.60 -27.85 12.39
N LEU A 507 10.45 -28.27 11.13
CA LEU A 507 11.55 -28.26 10.16
C LEU A 507 12.15 -26.86 9.96
N ARG A 508 11.29 -25.83 9.97
CA ARG A 508 11.70 -24.42 9.92
C ARG A 508 12.42 -23.94 11.17
N TYR A 509 12.00 -24.38 12.35
CA TYR A 509 12.67 -24.07 13.61
C TYR A 509 14.07 -24.71 13.66
N THR A 510 14.19 -25.97 13.24
CA THR A 510 15.45 -26.73 13.23
C THR A 510 16.46 -26.13 12.24
N TYR A 511 16.00 -25.72 11.06
CA TYR A 511 16.81 -25.00 10.06
C TYR A 511 17.34 -23.67 10.59
N ARG A 512 16.51 -22.88 11.29
CA ARG A 512 16.91 -21.59 11.86
C ARG A 512 17.87 -21.69 13.04
N THR A 513 17.85 -22.81 13.76
CA THR A 513 18.61 -22.96 15.01
C THR A 513 19.92 -23.73 14.84
N SER A 514 20.04 -24.64 13.87
CA SER A 514 21.21 -25.53 13.74
C SER A 514 21.99 -25.42 12.44
N GLY A 515 21.42 -24.81 11.38
CA GLY A 515 22.11 -24.56 10.12
C GLY A 515 22.59 -25.78 9.33
N ASN A 516 22.33 -27.03 9.77
CA ASN A 516 22.75 -28.24 9.06
C ASN A 516 21.61 -29.27 8.98
N LEU A 517 21.45 -29.88 7.80
CA LEU A 517 20.37 -30.82 7.44
C LEU A 517 20.82 -32.29 7.40
N ASP A 518 21.96 -32.62 8.01
CA ASP A 518 22.44 -34.00 8.05
C ASP A 518 21.61 -34.82 9.05
N GLY A 519 20.74 -35.69 8.52
CA GLY A 519 20.01 -36.66 9.34
C GLY A 519 18.65 -37.12 8.79
N ILE A 520 18.08 -36.44 7.79
CA ILE A 520 16.83 -36.87 7.17
C ILE A 520 17.12 -37.30 5.73
N SER A 521 17.22 -38.61 5.48
CA SER A 521 17.31 -39.10 4.10
C SER A 521 16.02 -38.75 3.35
N GLU A 522 16.13 -38.25 2.12
CA GLU A 522 15.00 -37.96 1.20
C GLU A 522 13.99 -39.14 1.11
N GLY A 523 14.47 -40.38 1.26
CA GLY A 523 13.64 -41.58 1.24
C GLY A 523 12.69 -41.75 2.44
N GLY A 524 12.99 -41.15 3.60
CA GLY A 524 12.20 -41.32 4.82
C GLY A 524 10.87 -40.57 4.80
N LEU A 525 10.87 -39.35 4.26
CA LEU A 525 9.68 -38.51 4.16
C LEU A 525 8.77 -38.96 3.01
N HIS A 526 9.36 -39.27 1.85
CA HIS A 526 8.62 -39.88 0.74
C HIS A 526 7.98 -41.22 1.17
N GLY A 527 8.73 -42.05 1.91
CA GLY A 527 8.23 -43.31 2.45
C GLY A 527 7.01 -43.14 3.37
N LYS A 528 7.02 -42.14 4.27
CA LYS A 528 5.90 -41.86 5.18
C LYS A 528 4.67 -41.31 4.46
N ILE A 529 4.85 -40.37 3.52
CA ILE A 529 3.74 -39.84 2.71
C ILE A 529 3.10 -40.96 1.87
N MET A 530 3.93 -41.81 1.25
CA MET A 530 3.44 -42.95 0.49
C MET A 530 2.79 -44.01 1.39
N GLN A 531 3.27 -44.23 2.62
CA GLN A 531 2.59 -45.10 3.60
C GLN A 531 1.19 -44.59 3.95
N VAL A 532 1.02 -43.28 4.15
CA VAL A 532 -0.29 -42.68 4.44
C VAL A 532 -1.23 -42.80 3.24
N ILE A 533 -0.78 -42.45 2.04
CA ILE A 533 -1.57 -42.59 0.81
C ILE A 533 -1.94 -44.05 0.55
N ASN A 534 -1.00 -44.97 0.79
CA ASN A 534 -1.25 -46.41 0.65
C ASN A 534 -2.27 -46.90 1.68
N LYS A 535 -2.20 -46.43 2.93
CA LYS A 535 -3.16 -46.76 3.98
C LYS A 535 -4.55 -46.23 3.66
N MET A 536 -4.66 -45.00 3.18
CA MET A 536 -5.94 -44.41 2.73
C MET A 536 -6.57 -45.23 1.60
N ALA A 537 -5.77 -45.74 0.65
CA ALA A 537 -6.27 -46.61 -0.41
C ALA A 537 -6.67 -48.00 0.11
N MET A 538 -5.95 -48.55 1.09
CA MET A 538 -6.30 -49.84 1.73
C MET A 538 -7.60 -49.74 2.54
N ASP A 539 -7.80 -48.62 3.23
CA ASP A 539 -8.99 -48.33 4.01
C ASP A 539 -10.17 -47.85 3.13
N LYS A 540 -10.02 -47.88 1.79
CA LYS A 540 -10.99 -47.42 0.77
C LYS A 540 -11.45 -45.97 0.96
N VAL A 541 -10.61 -45.16 1.57
CA VAL A 541 -10.82 -43.71 1.75
C VAL A 541 -10.58 -42.96 0.45
N ILE A 542 -9.70 -43.49 -0.41
CA ILE A 542 -9.44 -43.01 -1.77
C ILE A 542 -9.39 -44.21 -2.73
N ASP A 543 -9.78 -44.01 -3.98
CA ASP A 543 -9.75 -45.02 -5.02
C ASP A 543 -8.40 -45.10 -5.76
N LYS A 544 -8.30 -46.04 -6.70
CA LYS A 544 -7.07 -46.31 -7.44
C LYS A 544 -6.70 -45.19 -8.41
N GLY A 545 -7.68 -44.47 -8.96
CA GLY A 545 -7.48 -43.31 -9.82
C GLY A 545 -7.04 -42.08 -9.02
N GLU A 546 -7.69 -41.82 -7.89
CA GLU A 546 -7.37 -40.72 -6.97
C GLU A 546 -5.98 -40.86 -6.37
N LYS A 547 -5.62 -42.08 -5.94
CA LYS A 547 -4.25 -42.40 -5.50
C LYS A 547 -3.20 -42.09 -6.56
N ASN A 548 -3.50 -42.38 -7.83
CA ASN A 548 -2.58 -42.13 -8.93
C ASN A 548 -2.45 -40.64 -9.24
N GLN A 549 -3.53 -39.87 -9.18
CA GLN A 549 -3.48 -38.40 -9.33
C GLN A 549 -2.68 -37.73 -8.21
N ILE A 550 -2.88 -38.15 -6.95
CA ILE A 550 -2.09 -37.65 -5.81
C ILE A 550 -0.61 -37.98 -5.99
N LYS A 551 -0.29 -39.19 -6.45
CA LYS A 551 1.09 -39.61 -6.74
C LYS A 551 1.72 -38.81 -7.88
N VAL A 552 0.96 -38.50 -8.92
CA VAL A 552 1.38 -37.66 -10.05
C VAL A 552 1.63 -36.23 -9.58
N LEU A 553 0.74 -35.65 -8.76
CA LEU A 553 0.92 -34.31 -8.17
C LEU A 553 2.17 -34.19 -7.28
N VAL A 554 2.55 -35.27 -6.59
CA VAL A 554 3.78 -35.34 -5.78
C VAL A 554 5.04 -35.39 -6.66
N ASN A 555 4.95 -35.99 -7.85
CA ASN A 555 6.07 -36.11 -8.80
C ASN A 555 6.20 -34.91 -9.75
N ASP A 556 5.10 -34.39 -10.30
CA ASP A 556 5.07 -33.36 -11.35
C ASP A 556 5.32 -31.94 -10.82
N ASN A 557 4.99 -31.65 -9.57
CA ASN A 557 5.31 -30.37 -8.92
C ASN A 557 6.78 -30.28 -8.47
N GLY A 558 7.63 -31.22 -8.91
CA GLY A 558 9.07 -31.13 -8.74
C GLY A 558 9.58 -31.19 -7.31
N TYR A 559 8.80 -31.68 -6.33
CA TYR A 559 9.28 -31.78 -4.94
C TYR A 559 10.54 -32.67 -4.80
N ILE A 560 10.75 -33.65 -5.70
CA ILE A 560 11.91 -34.55 -5.70
C ILE A 560 13.07 -34.02 -6.58
N THR A 561 12.77 -33.28 -7.66
CA THR A 561 13.79 -32.68 -8.53
C THR A 561 14.31 -31.36 -7.98
N THR A 562 13.49 -30.57 -7.30
CA THR A 562 13.90 -29.28 -6.71
C THR A 562 14.72 -29.43 -5.43
N MET A 563 14.64 -30.55 -4.70
CA MET A 563 15.63 -30.83 -3.63
C MET A 563 17.00 -31.21 -4.20
N ASN A 564 17.09 -31.82 -5.38
CA ASN A 564 18.35 -32.18 -6.02
C ASN A 564 19.07 -31.04 -6.75
N SER A 565 18.43 -29.89 -6.96
CA SER A 565 19.02 -28.81 -7.78
C SER A 565 19.00 -27.41 -7.16
N ILE A 566 18.49 -27.22 -5.93
CA ILE A 566 18.56 -25.90 -5.29
C ILE A 566 19.91 -25.75 -4.58
N LYS A 567 20.86 -25.16 -5.30
CA LYS A 567 21.90 -24.35 -4.66
C LYS A 567 21.21 -23.27 -3.82
N HIS A 568 21.59 -23.23 -2.55
CA HIS A 568 21.11 -22.30 -1.53
C HIS A 568 21.07 -20.84 -1.98
N SER A 569 19.91 -20.39 -2.45
CA SER A 569 19.48 -19.01 -2.43
C SER A 569 18.06 -18.98 -2.96
N TYR A 570 17.05 -19.05 -2.09
CA TYR A 570 15.75 -18.41 -2.22
C TYR A 570 14.83 -19.02 -1.15
N VAL A 571 14.53 -18.20 -0.16
CA VAL A 571 13.51 -18.44 0.85
C VAL A 571 12.16 -18.54 0.13
N LEU A 572 11.63 -19.75 -0.05
CA LEU A 572 10.22 -19.97 -0.38
C LEU A 572 9.38 -19.47 0.81
N GLY A 573 8.64 -18.38 0.59
CA GLY A 573 7.93 -17.65 1.63
C GLY A 573 6.80 -18.45 2.29
N ASP A 574 6.59 -18.20 3.58
CA ASP A 574 5.54 -18.74 4.46
C ASP A 574 4.14 -18.82 3.84
N VAL A 575 3.83 -17.89 2.94
CA VAL A 575 2.51 -17.73 2.31
C VAL A 575 2.21 -18.86 1.32
N TYR A 576 3.22 -19.43 0.66
CA TYR A 576 3.00 -20.47 -0.36
C TYR A 576 2.65 -21.80 0.27
N ILE A 577 3.34 -22.15 1.37
CA ILE A 577 3.06 -23.35 2.17
C ILE A 577 1.65 -23.25 2.79
N LEU A 578 1.31 -22.10 3.38
CA LEU A 578 -0.03 -21.87 3.92
C LEU A 578 -1.10 -21.96 2.81
N LYS A 579 -0.85 -21.38 1.63
CA LYS A 579 -1.76 -21.48 0.49
C LYS A 579 -1.97 -22.93 0.03
N THR A 580 -0.90 -23.72 -0.09
CA THR A 580 -1.00 -25.13 -0.49
C THR A 580 -1.79 -25.94 0.54
N VAL A 581 -1.54 -25.72 1.84
CA VAL A 581 -2.25 -26.41 2.94
C VAL A 581 -3.74 -26.02 2.98
N PHE A 582 -4.06 -24.74 2.84
CA PHE A 582 -5.45 -24.28 2.75
C PHE A 582 -6.15 -24.76 1.48
N SER A 583 -5.43 -24.89 0.37
CA SER A 583 -5.99 -25.41 -0.89
C SER A 583 -6.27 -26.91 -0.80
N THR A 584 -5.39 -27.69 -0.18
CA THR A 584 -5.63 -29.12 0.07
C THR A 584 -6.80 -29.32 1.03
N LEU A 585 -6.91 -28.50 2.07
CA LEU A 585 -8.05 -28.51 2.99
C LEU A 585 -9.36 -28.17 2.27
N ARG A 586 -9.35 -27.16 1.39
CA ARG A 586 -10.50 -26.75 0.59
C ARG A 586 -10.95 -27.87 -0.36
N CYS A 587 -10.03 -28.54 -1.04
CA CYS A 587 -10.35 -29.67 -1.92
C CYS A 587 -10.94 -30.86 -1.14
N TYR A 588 -10.43 -31.12 0.07
CA TYR A 588 -10.92 -32.21 0.90
C TYR A 588 -12.28 -31.89 1.56
N ILE A 589 -12.50 -30.64 1.96
CA ILE A 589 -13.81 -30.16 2.44
C ILE A 589 -14.86 -30.24 1.32
N ALA A 590 -14.51 -29.84 0.09
CA ALA A 590 -15.38 -30.00 -1.08
C ALA A 590 -15.76 -31.47 -1.31
N TYR A 591 -14.78 -32.38 -1.21
CA TYR A 591 -14.99 -33.82 -1.31
C TYR A 591 -15.90 -34.38 -0.19
N CYS A 592 -15.73 -33.96 1.07
CA CYS A 592 -16.57 -34.40 2.18
C CYS A 592 -18.02 -33.89 2.12
N ILE A 593 -18.28 -32.82 1.38
CA ILE A 593 -19.60 -32.19 1.22
C ILE A 593 -20.33 -32.72 -0.04
N ASN A 594 -19.70 -33.58 -0.85
CA ASN A 594 -20.21 -34.01 -2.16
C ASN A 594 -20.57 -32.82 -3.07
N ILE A 595 -19.64 -31.88 -3.25
CA ILE A 595 -19.68 -30.90 -4.35
C ILE A 595 -18.79 -31.39 -5.48
#